data_AF-D0TKL0-F1
#
_entry.id   AF-D0TKL0-F1
#
_cell.length_a   1.000
_cell.length_b   1.000
_cell.length_c   1.000
_cell.angle_alpha   90.00
_cell.angle_beta   90.00
_cell.angle_gamma   90.00
#
_symmetry.space_group_name_H-M   'P 1'
#
loop_
_entity.id
_entity.type
_entity.pdbx_description
1 polymer ?
#
loop_
_entity_poly.entity_id
_entity_poly.type
_entity_poly.pdbx_seq_one_letter_code
_entity_poly.pdbx_strand_id
1 'polypeptide(L)'
;MQQDVEINVPCSGPEFQTNKEYFRASSMGLSTDMSIAKKKAMTEARAEIATAINAKVKSVTDSYVSSYQQGENDESKSRYQSLTRTVVEQELSGTRVICEKTMKTPDGKYKVYVSLELAGEEIMNAMANRIKNDDKLRIDFEYEKFKKVFEEEMSKNAQ
;
A
#
# COMPACT_ATOMS: atom_id res chain seq x y z
N MET A 1 -37.14 9.12 18.83
CA MET A 1 -35.78 8.60 19.08
C MET A 1 -35.34 7.90 17.81
N GLN A 2 -34.25 8.35 17.18
CA GLN A 2 -33.72 7.70 15.99
C GLN A 2 -32.84 6.55 16.48
N GLN A 3 -33.23 5.31 16.18
CA GLN A 3 -32.46 4.11 16.53
C GLN A 3 -31.30 3.95 15.55
N ASP A 4 -30.19 3.38 16.03
CA ASP A 4 -29.06 3.03 15.18
C ASP A 4 -29.48 1.94 14.18
N VAL A 5 -29.12 2.14 12.92
CA VAL A 5 -29.39 1.19 11.83
C VAL A 5 -28.05 0.66 11.32
N GLU A 6 -27.90 -0.66 11.30
CA GLU A 6 -26.71 -1.31 10.75
C GLU A 6 -26.59 -1.06 9.24
N ILE A 7 -25.40 -0.66 8.78
CA ILE A 7 -25.11 -0.40 7.38
C ILE A 7 -24.15 -1.47 6.88
N ASN A 8 -24.61 -2.29 5.94
CA ASN A 8 -23.73 -3.20 5.20
C ASN A 8 -22.93 -2.40 4.15
N VAL A 9 -21.60 -2.43 4.26
CA VAL A 9 -20.69 -1.78 3.34
C VAL A 9 -20.06 -2.83 2.42
N PRO A 10 -20.36 -2.83 1.10
CA PRO A 10 -19.75 -3.77 0.17
C PRO A 10 -18.23 -3.61 0.08
N CYS A 11 -17.54 -4.70 -0.26
CA CYS A 11 -16.08 -4.73 -0.38
C CYS A 11 -15.36 -4.26 0.90
N SER A 12 -15.96 -4.50 2.06
CA SER A 12 -15.39 -4.23 3.37
C SER A 12 -15.48 -5.49 4.23
N GLY A 13 -14.60 -5.59 5.23
CA GLY A 13 -14.47 -6.79 6.05
C GLY A 13 -13.01 -7.26 6.14
N PRO A 14 -12.72 -8.22 7.04
CA PRO A 14 -11.36 -8.74 7.28
C PRO A 14 -10.67 -9.26 6.01
N GLU A 15 -11.42 -9.84 5.07
CA GLU A 15 -10.88 -10.37 3.82
C GLU A 15 -10.30 -9.28 2.90
N PHE A 16 -10.71 -8.02 3.09
CA PHE A 16 -10.24 -6.87 2.32
C PHE A 16 -9.19 -6.04 3.07
N GLN A 17 -8.77 -6.46 4.26
CA GLN A 17 -7.74 -5.79 5.03
C GLN A 17 -6.33 -6.19 4.57
N THR A 18 -5.38 -5.27 4.77
CA THR A 18 -3.96 -5.55 4.55
C THR A 18 -3.53 -6.71 5.44
N ASN A 19 -2.78 -7.65 4.87
CA ASN A 19 -2.22 -8.77 5.61
C ASN A 19 -0.70 -8.87 5.32
N LYS A 20 -0.08 -9.95 5.81
CA LYS A 20 1.37 -10.18 5.65
C LYS A 20 1.84 -10.29 4.18
N GLU A 21 0.94 -10.60 3.25
CA GLU A 21 1.25 -10.84 1.83
C GLU A 21 0.81 -9.67 0.93
N TYR A 22 -0.28 -8.98 1.27
CA TYR A 22 -0.89 -7.97 0.40
C TYR A 22 -1.20 -6.69 1.16
N PHE A 23 -0.84 -5.56 0.54
CA PHE A 23 -1.44 -4.27 0.86
C PHE A 23 -2.82 -4.22 0.23
N ARG A 24 -3.84 -3.91 1.03
CA ARG A 24 -5.22 -3.79 0.58
C ARG A 24 -5.86 -2.53 1.11
N ALA A 25 -6.72 -1.95 0.28
CA ALA A 25 -7.57 -0.84 0.67
C ALA A 25 -8.91 -0.91 -0.06
N SER A 26 -9.94 -0.46 0.63
CA SER A 26 -11.30 -0.43 0.12
C SER A 26 -11.82 0.99 0.13
N SER A 27 -12.40 1.41 -0.98
CA SER A 27 -12.94 2.76 -1.10
C SER A 27 -14.20 2.80 -1.96
N MET A 28 -14.83 3.97 -1.98
CA MET A 28 -16.10 4.20 -2.64
C MET A 28 -16.13 5.53 -3.38
N GLY A 29 -16.74 5.53 -4.55
CA GLY A 29 -16.96 6.71 -5.37
C GLY A 29 -18.43 6.92 -5.69
N LEU A 30 -18.87 8.18 -5.65
CA LEU A 30 -20.23 8.61 -5.98
C LEU A 30 -20.21 9.61 -7.15
N SER A 31 -21.05 9.38 -8.15
CA SER A 31 -21.21 10.26 -9.32
C SER A 31 -22.53 9.98 -10.05
N THR A 32 -23.03 10.94 -10.82
CA THR A 32 -24.11 10.71 -11.80
C THR A 32 -23.66 9.87 -12.99
N ASP A 33 -22.36 9.80 -13.24
CA ASP A 33 -21.72 8.95 -14.26
C ASP A 33 -20.98 7.77 -13.60
N MET A 34 -21.32 6.54 -14.00
CA MET A 34 -20.77 5.32 -13.43
C MET A 34 -19.24 5.21 -13.59
N SER A 35 -18.70 5.63 -14.74
CA SER A 35 -17.26 5.58 -15.02
C SER A 35 -16.50 6.56 -14.12
N ILE A 36 -17.07 7.75 -13.89
CA ILE A 36 -16.50 8.72 -12.94
C ILE A 36 -16.58 8.19 -11.50
N ALA A 37 -17.69 7.57 -11.10
CA ALA A 37 -17.82 6.95 -9.77
C ALA A 37 -16.76 5.87 -9.56
N LYS A 38 -16.59 4.98 -10.54
CA LYS A 38 -15.55 3.95 -10.52
C LYS A 38 -14.15 4.55 -10.44
N LYS A 39 -13.85 5.55 -11.27
CA LYS A 39 -12.53 6.21 -11.25
C LYS A 39 -12.22 6.82 -9.88
N LYS A 40 -13.19 7.49 -9.23
CA LYS A 40 -13.02 8.02 -7.87
C LYS A 40 -12.69 6.93 -6.86
N ALA A 41 -13.47 5.84 -6.85
CA ALA A 41 -13.26 4.72 -5.93
C ALA A 41 -11.85 4.10 -6.11
N MET A 42 -11.44 3.87 -7.37
CA MET A 42 -10.13 3.32 -7.69
C MET A 42 -8.98 4.26 -7.30
N THR A 43 -9.13 5.57 -7.52
CA THR A 43 -8.11 6.56 -7.17
C THR A 43 -7.91 6.63 -5.65
N GLU A 44 -8.99 6.65 -4.89
CA GLU A 44 -8.93 6.72 -3.44
C GLU A 44 -8.32 5.45 -2.83
N ALA A 45 -8.77 4.26 -3.26
CA ALA A 45 -8.18 3.01 -2.81
C ALA A 45 -6.67 2.90 -3.13
N ARG A 46 -6.23 3.42 -4.28
CA ARG A 46 -4.79 3.51 -4.60
C ARG A 46 -4.03 4.47 -3.69
N ALA A 47 -4.64 5.61 -3.34
CA ALA A 47 -4.02 6.58 -2.43
C ALA A 47 -3.85 5.99 -1.02
N GLU A 48 -4.83 5.22 -0.54
CA GLU A 48 -4.75 4.50 0.73
C GLU A 48 -3.65 3.42 0.70
N ILE A 49 -3.57 2.60 -0.36
CA ILE A 49 -2.48 1.64 -0.56
C ILE A 49 -1.13 2.35 -0.57
N ALA A 50 -1.00 3.48 -1.29
CA ALA A 50 0.23 4.27 -1.36
C ALA A 50 0.67 4.74 0.03
N THR A 51 -0.28 5.19 0.85
CA THR A 51 -0.04 5.64 2.22
C THR A 51 0.44 4.48 3.09
N ALA A 52 -0.22 3.32 3.00
CA ALA A 52 0.15 2.12 3.74
C ALA A 52 1.56 1.63 3.37
N ILE A 53 1.90 1.60 2.08
CA ILE A 53 3.23 1.19 1.62
C ILE A 53 4.29 2.18 2.09
N ASN A 54 4.06 3.49 1.97
CA ASN A 54 5.02 4.51 2.44
C ASN A 54 5.32 4.34 3.93
N ALA A 55 4.30 4.13 4.76
CA ALA A 55 4.47 3.91 6.19
C ALA A 55 5.26 2.62 6.46
N LYS A 56 4.94 1.54 5.75
CA LYS A 56 5.57 0.23 5.94
C LYS A 56 7.02 0.20 5.47
N VAL A 57 7.31 0.68 4.27
CA VAL A 57 8.67 0.73 3.72
C VAL A 57 9.58 1.67 4.52
N LYS A 58 9.02 2.76 5.06
CA LYS A 58 9.74 3.60 6.03
C LYS A 58 10.15 2.81 7.27
N SER A 59 9.22 2.05 7.87
CA SER A 59 9.52 1.19 9.03
C SER A 59 10.58 0.12 8.71
N VAL A 60 10.49 -0.51 7.54
CA VAL A 60 11.50 -1.47 7.04
C VAL A 60 12.86 -0.80 6.92
N THR A 61 12.93 0.38 6.31
CA THR A 61 14.18 1.13 6.15
C THR A 61 14.78 1.50 7.50
N ASP A 62 13.98 2.06 8.40
CA ASP A 62 14.45 2.49 9.74
C ASP A 62 14.96 1.27 10.55
N SER A 63 14.28 0.13 10.44
CA SER A 63 14.67 -1.13 11.09
C SER A 63 15.89 -1.79 10.43
N TYR A 64 15.99 -1.73 9.09
CA TYR A 64 17.12 -2.28 8.35
C TYR A 64 18.40 -1.48 8.61
N VAL A 65 18.33 -0.14 8.56
CA VAL A 65 19.50 0.74 8.82
C VAL A 65 19.99 0.61 10.26
N SER A 66 19.09 0.54 11.25
CA SER A 66 19.48 0.37 12.66
C SER A 66 20.16 -0.96 12.97
N SER A 67 19.98 -1.97 12.10
CA SER A 67 20.64 -3.28 12.22
C SER A 67 22.12 -3.27 11.75
N TYR A 68 22.62 -2.17 11.20
CA TYR A 68 24.05 -1.99 10.89
C TYR A 68 24.74 -1.23 12.01
N GLN A 69 25.77 -1.84 12.62
CA GLN A 69 26.68 -1.14 13.53
C GLN A 69 27.83 -0.53 12.71
N GLN A 70 27.67 0.73 12.28
CA GLN A 70 28.73 1.75 12.09
C GLN A 70 28.21 2.88 11.19
N GLY A 71 28.23 4.11 11.70
CA GLY A 71 28.07 5.33 10.90
C GLY A 71 26.65 5.62 10.47
N GLU A 72 25.89 6.32 11.32
CA GLU A 72 24.71 7.05 10.86
C GLU A 72 25.12 8.05 9.78
N ASN A 73 24.90 7.69 8.51
CA ASN A 73 24.92 8.65 7.42
C ASN A 73 23.47 9.03 7.10
N ASP A 74 23.06 10.24 7.47
CA ASP A 74 21.77 10.83 7.10
C ASP A 74 21.53 10.81 5.58
N GLU A 75 22.60 10.80 4.76
CA GLU A 75 22.51 10.63 3.31
C GLU A 75 21.91 9.27 2.94
N SER A 76 22.30 8.17 3.61
CA SER A 76 21.75 6.84 3.33
C SER A 76 20.27 6.78 3.66
N LYS A 77 19.86 7.31 4.82
CA LYS A 77 18.44 7.41 5.19
C LYS A 77 17.64 8.23 4.15
N SER A 78 18.19 9.36 3.72
CA SER A 78 17.59 10.21 2.67
C SER A 78 17.45 9.49 1.33
N ARG A 79 18.48 8.73 0.92
CA ARG A 79 18.44 7.90 -0.30
C ARG A 79 17.36 6.84 -0.24
N TYR A 80 17.26 6.09 0.86
CA TYR A 80 16.19 5.10 1.03
C TYR A 80 14.80 5.74 0.95
N GLN A 81 14.59 6.90 1.59
CA GLN A 81 13.32 7.64 1.51
C GLN A 81 12.99 8.07 0.08
N SER A 82 13.98 8.54 -0.67
CA SER A 82 13.83 8.88 -2.09
C SER A 82 13.42 7.65 -2.92
N LEU A 83 14.14 6.54 -2.77
CA LEU A 83 13.83 5.28 -3.45
C LEU A 83 12.42 4.78 -3.11
N THR A 84 12.01 4.91 -1.85
CA THR A 84 10.68 4.51 -1.36
C THR A 84 9.58 5.24 -2.13
N ARG A 85 9.66 6.57 -2.22
CA ARG A 85 8.67 7.39 -2.94
C ARG A 85 8.54 6.94 -4.39
N THR A 86 9.67 6.77 -5.07
CA THR A 86 9.68 6.32 -6.47
C THR A 86 9.14 4.90 -6.61
N VAL A 87 9.31 4.00 -5.63
CA VAL A 87 8.77 2.61 -5.71
C VAL A 87 7.26 2.69 -5.61
N VAL A 88 6.75 3.39 -4.60
CA VAL A 88 5.31 3.55 -4.40
C VAL A 88 4.64 4.10 -5.66
N GLU A 89 5.18 5.16 -6.25
CA GLU A 89 4.60 5.76 -7.46
C GLU A 89 4.54 4.80 -8.66
N GLN A 90 5.55 3.93 -8.82
CA GLN A 90 5.62 2.99 -9.96
C GLN A 90 4.74 1.76 -9.75
N GLU A 91 4.76 1.18 -8.55
CA GLU A 91 4.10 -0.10 -8.27
C GLU A 91 2.58 0.04 -8.07
N LEU A 92 2.05 1.24 -7.81
CA LEU A 92 0.59 1.47 -7.73
C LEU A 92 -0.16 1.09 -9.02
N SER A 93 0.54 1.08 -10.16
CA SER A 93 0.00 0.59 -11.42
C SER A 93 -0.29 -0.92 -11.43
N GLY A 94 0.40 -1.70 -10.58
CA GLY A 94 0.21 -3.15 -10.40
C GLY A 94 -0.99 -3.55 -9.53
N THR A 95 -1.74 -2.57 -9.00
CA THR A 95 -2.92 -2.84 -8.15
C THR A 95 -3.98 -3.66 -8.88
N ARG A 96 -4.49 -4.70 -8.21
CA ARG A 96 -5.51 -5.62 -8.73
C ARG A 96 -6.83 -5.41 -8.00
N VAL A 97 -7.94 -5.53 -8.72
CA VAL A 97 -9.28 -5.42 -8.13
C VAL A 97 -9.68 -6.78 -7.56
N ILE A 98 -9.96 -6.86 -6.26
CA ILE A 98 -10.43 -8.08 -5.60
C ILE A 98 -11.92 -8.04 -5.24
N CYS A 99 -12.51 -6.86 -5.23
CA CYS A 99 -13.96 -6.69 -5.15
C CYS A 99 -14.39 -5.42 -5.88
N GLU A 100 -15.50 -5.51 -6.61
CA GLU A 100 -16.17 -4.36 -7.22
C GLU A 100 -17.68 -4.54 -7.09
N LYS A 101 -18.38 -3.54 -6.55
CA LYS A 101 -19.84 -3.53 -6.43
C LYS A 101 -20.38 -2.15 -6.83
N THR A 102 -21.34 -2.14 -7.73
CA THR A 102 -22.00 -0.90 -8.17
C THR A 102 -23.44 -0.90 -7.68
N MET A 103 -23.84 0.21 -7.07
CA MET A 103 -25.20 0.46 -6.59
C MET A 103 -25.75 1.72 -7.26
N LYS A 104 -27.07 1.78 -7.42
CA LYS A 104 -27.78 2.99 -7.84
C LYS A 104 -28.53 3.57 -6.64
N THR A 105 -28.31 4.83 -6.36
CA THR A 105 -28.98 5.53 -5.26
C THR A 105 -30.42 5.88 -5.64
N PRO A 106 -31.31 6.17 -4.66
CA PRO A 106 -32.68 6.60 -4.94
C PRO A 106 -32.76 7.87 -5.81
N ASP A 107 -31.78 8.77 -5.69
CA ASP A 107 -31.65 9.98 -6.53
C ASP A 107 -30.95 9.73 -7.88
N GLY A 108 -30.73 8.46 -8.26
CA GLY A 108 -30.27 8.05 -9.59
C GLY A 108 -28.76 8.11 -9.83
N LYS A 109 -27.95 8.44 -8.82
CA LYS A 109 -26.48 8.42 -8.90
C LYS A 109 -25.94 6.99 -8.80
N TYR A 110 -24.72 6.79 -9.28
CA TYR A 110 -23.96 5.57 -9.15
C TYR A 110 -22.99 5.66 -7.98
N LYS A 111 -23.05 4.64 -7.12
CA LYS A 111 -22.15 4.43 -5.99
C LYS A 111 -21.35 3.16 -6.25
N VAL A 112 -20.05 3.30 -6.48
CA VAL A 112 -19.15 2.17 -6.80
C VAL A 112 -18.23 1.94 -5.61
N TYR A 113 -18.22 0.71 -5.11
CA TYR A 113 -17.32 0.21 -4.09
C TYR A 113 -16.25 -0.65 -4.75
N VAL A 114 -15.00 -0.46 -4.36
CA VAL A 114 -13.88 -1.28 -4.82
C VAL A 114 -13.03 -1.69 -3.63
N SER A 115 -12.41 -2.86 -3.73
CA SER A 115 -11.25 -3.23 -2.92
C SER A 115 -10.11 -3.61 -3.85
N LEU A 116 -8.95 -3.03 -3.58
CA LEU A 116 -7.72 -3.24 -4.35
C LEU A 116 -6.70 -3.97 -3.51
N GLU A 117 -5.83 -4.72 -4.18
CA GLU A 117 -4.64 -5.30 -3.56
C GLU A 117 -3.37 -5.05 -4.37
N LEU A 118 -2.24 -4.98 -3.67
CA LEU A 118 -0.91 -5.00 -4.24
C LEU A 118 -0.03 -5.95 -3.41
N ALA A 119 0.69 -6.85 -4.08
CA ALA A 119 1.52 -7.82 -3.39
C ALA A 119 2.71 -7.13 -2.70
N GLY A 120 2.94 -7.45 -1.43
CA GLY A 120 4.09 -6.93 -0.68
C GLY A 120 5.42 -7.37 -1.29
N GLU A 121 5.45 -8.56 -1.91
CA GLU A 121 6.62 -9.05 -2.65
C GLU A 121 6.98 -8.16 -3.85
N GLU A 122 6.00 -7.61 -4.58
CA GLU A 122 6.25 -6.69 -5.70
C GLU A 122 6.98 -5.43 -5.19
N ILE A 123 6.54 -4.88 -4.05
CA ILE A 123 7.20 -3.75 -3.38
C ILE A 123 8.60 -4.11 -2.89
N MET A 124 8.77 -5.25 -2.22
CA MET A 124 10.06 -5.70 -1.70
C MET A 124 11.08 -5.86 -2.83
N ASN A 125 10.69 -6.52 -3.92
CA ASN A 125 11.55 -6.73 -5.08
C ASN A 125 11.90 -5.42 -5.78
N ALA A 126 10.92 -4.52 -5.97
CA ALA A 126 11.16 -3.20 -6.54
C ALA A 126 12.14 -2.39 -5.68
N MET A 127 11.98 -2.38 -4.35
CA MET A 127 12.91 -1.74 -3.42
C MET A 127 14.31 -2.35 -3.52
N ALA A 128 14.43 -3.67 -3.42
CA ALA A 128 15.71 -4.37 -3.49
C ALA A 128 16.46 -4.09 -4.79
N ASN A 129 15.75 -4.08 -5.93
CA ASN A 129 16.34 -3.76 -7.22
C ASN A 129 16.85 -2.31 -7.28
N ARG A 130 16.09 -1.36 -6.74
CA ARG A 130 16.51 0.05 -6.66
C ARG A 130 17.75 0.22 -5.79
N ILE A 131 17.80 -0.46 -4.65
CA ILE A 131 18.94 -0.42 -3.73
C ILE A 131 20.19 -1.00 -4.40
N LYS A 132 20.09 -2.16 -5.07
CA LYS A 132 21.20 -2.79 -5.80
C LYS A 132 21.78 -1.89 -6.91
N ASN A 133 20.94 -1.02 -7.48
CA ASN A 133 21.32 -0.08 -8.54
C ASN A 133 21.77 1.30 -8.02
N ASP A 134 21.66 1.58 -6.72
CA ASP A 134 22.18 2.82 -6.13
C ASP A 134 23.66 2.65 -5.72
N ASP A 135 24.51 3.57 -6.18
CA ASP A 135 25.96 3.46 -6.01
C ASP A 135 26.44 3.44 -4.56
N LYS A 136 25.68 4.03 -3.63
CA LYS A 136 26.02 4.07 -2.21
C LYS A 136 25.37 2.92 -1.45
N LEU A 137 24.08 2.71 -1.65
CA LEU A 137 23.33 1.73 -0.87
C LEU A 137 23.69 0.29 -1.20
N ARG A 138 24.13 0.00 -2.43
CA ARG A 138 24.48 -1.35 -2.86
C ARG A 138 25.68 -1.96 -2.14
N ILE A 139 26.57 -1.13 -1.59
CA ILE A 139 27.86 -1.58 -1.02
C ILE A 139 27.61 -2.51 0.18
N ASP A 140 26.70 -2.09 1.07
CA ASP A 140 26.38 -2.80 2.30
C ASP A 140 25.00 -3.49 2.23
N PHE A 141 24.46 -3.69 1.03
CA PHE A 141 23.13 -4.26 0.88
C PHE A 141 23.13 -5.79 1.00
N GLU A 142 22.53 -6.29 2.07
CA GLU A 142 22.29 -7.72 2.30
C GLU A 142 20.83 -8.04 2.01
N TYR A 143 20.57 -8.63 0.83
CA TYR A 143 19.21 -8.93 0.36
C TYR A 143 18.41 -9.79 1.35
N GLU A 144 18.99 -10.87 1.88
CA GLU A 144 18.29 -11.77 2.81
C GLU A 144 17.93 -11.08 4.14
N LYS A 145 18.81 -10.18 4.61
CA LYS A 145 18.54 -9.39 5.81
C LYS A 145 17.43 -8.36 5.56
N PHE A 146 17.45 -7.69 4.42
CA PHE A 146 16.39 -6.75 4.02
C PHE A 146 15.05 -7.45 3.86
N LYS A 147 15.02 -8.60 3.16
CA LYS A 147 13.83 -9.43 2.99
C LYS A 147 13.25 -9.84 4.34
N LYS A 148 14.08 -10.36 5.25
CA LYS A 148 13.65 -10.73 6.59
C LYS A 148 13.02 -9.56 7.34
N VAL A 149 13.66 -8.39 7.35
CA VAL A 149 13.09 -7.18 7.99
C VAL A 149 11.77 -6.78 7.32
N PHE A 150 11.67 -6.87 6.00
CA PHE A 150 10.44 -6.58 5.27
C PHE A 150 9.29 -7.50 5.69
N GLU A 151 9.52 -8.81 5.70
CA GLU A 151 8.53 -9.81 6.12
C GLU A 151 8.11 -9.65 7.58
N GLU A 152 9.06 -9.37 8.48
CA GLU A 152 8.80 -9.06 9.88
C GLU A 152 7.91 -7.82 10.04
N GLU A 153 8.24 -6.74 9.32
CA GLU A 153 7.44 -5.52 9.35
C GLU A 153 6.04 -5.72 8.77
N MET A 154 5.89 -6.47 7.68
CA MET A 154 4.59 -6.82 7.12
C MET A 154 3.73 -7.60 8.11
N SER A 155 4.37 -8.47 8.91
CA SER A 155 3.69 -9.30 9.90
C SER A 155 3.23 -8.52 11.15
N LYS A 156 3.90 -7.42 11.51
CA LYS A 156 3.58 -6.63 12.73
C LYS A 156 2.19 -5.95 12.72
N ASN A 157 1.62 -5.71 11.54
CA ASN A 157 0.36 -4.98 11.38
C ASN A 157 -0.68 -5.70 10.49
N ALA A 158 -0.49 -7.00 10.24
CA ALA A 158 -1.54 -7.79 9.62
C ALA A 158 -2.67 -7.95 10.65
N GLN A 159 -3.80 -7.27 10.43
CA GLN A 159 -5.02 -7.42 11.23
C GLN A 159 -5.90 -8.52 10.65
#